data_AF-A0A851W458-F1
#
_entry.id   AF-A0A851W458-F1
#
_cell.length_a   1.000
_cell.length_b   1.000
_cell.length_c   1.000
_cell.angle_alpha   90.00
_cell.angle_beta   90.00
_cell.angle_gamma   90.00
#
_symmetry.space_group_name_H-M   'P 1'
#
loop_
_entity.id
_entity.type
_entity.pdbx_description
1 polymer ?
#
loop_
_entity_poly.entity_id
_entity_poly.type
_entity_poly.pdbx_seq_one_letter_code
_entity_poly.pdbx_strand_id
1 'polypeptide(L)' 'AALARLVTEAAAEAVASSGRFTLGLSGGSLVALLARELPPALSAAAGAEPSRWLVAFCDERLVPPEDPESTGGAYRVS' A
#
# COMPACT_ATOMS: atom_id res chain seq x y z
N ALA A 1 5.87 -10.36 6.66
CA ALA A 1 4.69 -11.09 6.15
C ALA A 1 3.38 -10.71 6.87
N ALA A 2 3.41 -10.48 8.20
CA ALA A 2 2.19 -10.19 8.97
C ALA A 2 1.47 -8.90 8.54
N LEU A 3 2.20 -7.82 8.23
CA LEU A 3 1.59 -6.57 7.77
C LEU A 3 0.89 -6.74 6.42
N ALA A 4 1.57 -7.34 5.44
CA ALA A 4 0.97 -7.60 4.13
C ALA A 4 -0.30 -8.46 4.23
N ARG A 5 -0.26 -9.52 5.05
CA ARG A 5 -1.45 -10.36 5.31
C ARG A 5 -2.60 -9.56 5.91
N LEU A 6 -2.32 -8.71 6.91
CA LEU A 6 -3.33 -7.85 7.53
C LEU A 6 -3.98 -6.92 6.49
N VAL A 7 -3.18 -6.29 5.63
CA VAL A 7 -3.70 -5.40 4.58
C VAL A 7 -4.56 -6.19 3.59
N THR A 8 -4.13 -7.37 3.14
CA THR A 8 -4.89 -8.14 2.16
C THR A 8 -6.19 -8.71 2.72
N GLU A 9 -6.21 -9.10 4.00
CA GLU A 9 -7.43 -9.56 4.68
C GLU A 9 -8.43 -8.41 4.84
N ALA A 10 -7.97 -7.25 5.30
CA ALA A 10 -8.80 -6.04 5.39
C ALA A 10 -9.33 -5.60 4.01
N ALA A 11 -8.51 -5.73 2.96
CA ALA A 11 -8.91 -5.42 1.60
C ALA A 11 -10.01 -6.36 1.09
N ALA A 12 -9.85 -7.67 1.28
CA ALA A 12 -10.85 -8.64 0.86
C ALA A 12 -12.20 -8.41 1.57
N GLU A 13 -12.17 -8.13 2.87
CA GLU A 13 -13.37 -7.79 3.64
C GLU A 13 -14.04 -6.50 3.15
N ALA A 14 -13.26 -5.43 2.93
CA ALA A 14 -13.78 -4.14 2.47
C ALA A 14 -14.36 -4.22 1.05
N VAL A 15 -13.70 -4.95 0.15
CA VAL A 15 -14.19 -5.19 -1.21
C VAL A 15 -15.49 -6.00 -1.19
N ALA A 16 -15.57 -7.05 -0.37
CA ALA A 16 -16.78 -7.86 -0.26
C ALA A 16 -17.97 -7.07 0.31
N SER A 17 -17.74 -6.19 1.28
CA SER A 17 -18.80 -5.43 1.97
C SER A 17 -19.21 -4.13 1.28
N SER A 18 -18.27 -3.43 0.66
CA SER A 18 -18.48 -2.06 0.14
C SER A 18 -18.00 -1.85 -1.31
N GLY A 19 -17.43 -2.88 -1.93
CA GLY A 19 -16.96 -2.84 -3.32
C GLY A 19 -15.65 -2.07 -3.53
N ARG A 20 -15.05 -1.52 -2.47
CA ARG A 20 -13.81 -0.72 -2.50
C ARG A 20 -13.01 -0.87 -1.20
N PHE A 21 -11.69 -0.84 -1.29
CA PHE A 21 -10.79 -0.70 -0.14
C PHE A 21 -10.04 0.63 -0.21
N THR A 22 -9.77 1.28 0.92
CA THR A 22 -9.01 2.53 0.97
C THR A 22 -7.84 2.37 1.94
N LEU A 23 -6.63 2.73 1.48
CA LEU A 23 -5.40 2.56 2.25
C LEU A 23 -4.59 3.86 2.26
N GLY A 24 -4.24 4.31 3.47
CA GLY A 24 -3.24 5.33 3.69
C GLY A 24 -1.84 4.71 3.75
N LEU A 25 -0.93 5.15 2.88
CA LEU A 25 0.47 4.76 2.89
C LEU A 25 1.30 5.79 3.64
N SER A 26 2.01 5.33 4.66
CA SER A 26 3.00 6.13 5.37
C SER A 26 4.38 5.98 4.71
N GLY A 27 5.23 7.00 4.90
CA GLY A 27 6.63 6.97 4.51
C GLY A 27 7.53 6.21 5.50
N GLY A 28 8.83 6.52 5.43
CA GLY A 28 9.85 5.96 6.34
C GLY A 28 10.04 4.45 6.19
N SER A 29 10.24 3.76 7.32
CA SER A 29 10.58 2.32 7.32
C SER A 29 9.47 1.40 6.78
N LEU A 30 8.21 1.90 6.69
CA LEU A 30 7.10 1.15 6.14
C LEU A 30 7.18 0.98 4.62
N VAL A 31 7.84 1.90 3.90
CA VAL A 31 7.99 1.83 2.43
C VAL A 31 8.66 0.52 2.03
N ALA A 32 9.85 0.27 2.58
CA ALA A 32 10.64 -0.92 2.26
C ALA A 32 9.95 -2.23 2.69
N LEU A 33 9.15 -2.19 3.77
CA LEU A 33 8.42 -3.36 4.24
C LEU A 33 7.22 -3.67 3.35
N LEU A 34 6.41 -2.66 3.00
CA LEU A 34 5.23 -2.83 2.15
C LEU A 34 5.61 -3.12 0.70
N ALA A 35 6.59 -2.42 0.13
CA ALA A 35 7.04 -2.68 -1.24
C ALA A 35 7.56 -4.11 -1.43
N ARG A 36 8.26 -4.66 -0.43
CA ARG A 36 8.76 -6.03 -0.46
C ARG A 36 7.66 -7.07 -0.26
N GLU A 37 6.74 -6.84 0.67
CA GLU A 37 5.85 -7.90 1.17
C GLU A 37 4.44 -7.87 0.59
N LEU A 38 3.94 -6.70 0.21
CA LEU A 38 2.56 -6.55 -0.26
C LEU A 38 2.33 -7.13 -1.67
N PRO A 39 3.22 -6.94 -2.67
CA PRO A 39 3.01 -7.53 -4.01
C PRO A 39 2.86 -9.05 -4.01
N PRO A 40 3.73 -9.86 -3.36
CA PRO A 40 3.53 -11.30 -3.32
C PRO A 40 2.29 -11.70 -2.51
N ALA A 41 1.93 -10.97 -1.46
CA ALA A 41 0.72 -11.23 -0.69
C ALA A 41 -0.55 -10.97 -1.50
N LEU A 42 -0.58 -9.90 -2.30
CA LEU A 42 -1.69 -9.58 -3.20
C LEU A 42 -1.90 -10.66 -4.26
N SER A 43 -0.83 -11.20 -4.82
CA SER A 43 -0.90 -12.33 -5.77
C SER A 43 -1.49 -13.60 -5.15
N ALA A 44 -1.36 -13.77 -3.82
CA ALA A 44 -1.88 -14.94 -3.10
C ALA A 44 -3.28 -14.71 -2.49
N ALA A 45 -3.71 -13.46 -2.32
CA ALA A 45 -4.94 -13.10 -1.62
C ALA A 45 -6.13 -12.94 -2.58
N ALA A 46 -6.89 -14.02 -2.76
CA ALA A 46 -8.16 -13.96 -3.49
C ALA A 46 -9.12 -12.94 -2.85
N GLY A 47 -9.79 -12.15 -3.67
CA GLY A 47 -10.77 -11.14 -3.23
C GLY A 47 -10.17 -9.81 -2.78
N ALA A 48 -8.85 -9.69 -2.63
CA ALA A 48 -8.22 -8.41 -2.28
C ALA A 48 -8.39 -7.34 -3.39
N GLU A 49 -8.51 -7.74 -4.67
CA GLU A 49 -8.88 -6.88 -5.81
C GLU A 49 -8.20 -5.48 -5.84
N PRO A 50 -6.88 -5.39 -6.10
CA PRO A 50 -6.15 -4.11 -6.13
C PRO A 50 -6.73 -3.04 -7.07
N SER A 51 -7.45 -3.47 -8.12
CA SER A 51 -8.18 -2.60 -9.04
C SER A 51 -9.29 -1.78 -8.36
N ARG A 52 -9.74 -2.20 -7.17
CA ARG A 52 -10.75 -1.56 -6.34
C ARG A 52 -10.16 -0.77 -5.17
N TRP A 53 -8.85 -0.50 -5.20
CA TRP A 53 -8.20 0.23 -4.12
C TRP A 53 -8.15 1.71 -4.43
N LEU A 54 -8.46 2.53 -3.43
CA LEU A 54 -8.05 3.92 -3.37
C LEU A 54 -6.84 4.01 -2.44
N VAL A 55 -5.69 4.43 -2.98
CA VAL A 55 -4.45 4.57 -2.22
C VAL A 55 -4.09 6.05 -2.15
N ALA A 56 -3.77 6.52 -0.95
CA ALA A 56 -3.31 7.89 -0.70
C ALA A 56 -2.13 7.87 0.27
N PHE A 57 -1.29 8.89 0.23
CA PHE A 57 -0.28 9.07 1.28
C PHE A 57 -0.91 9.73 2.50
N CYS A 58 -0.52 9.28 3.69
CA CYS A 58 -0.95 9.90 4.95
C CYS A 58 -0.42 11.33 5.07
N ASP A 59 0.81 11.54 4.60
CA ASP A 59 1.51 12.81 4.48
C ASP A 59 2.52 12.72 3.32
N GLU A 60 2.99 13.86 2.83
CA GLU A 60 4.07 13.95 1.85
C GLU A 60 4.87 15.23 2.08
N ARG A 61 6.16 15.18 1.78
CA ARG A 61 7.09 16.29 1.91
C ARG A 61 7.02 17.09 0.62
N LEU A 62 6.93 18.41 0.74
CA LEU A 62 6.91 19.30 -0.42
C LEU A 62 8.33 19.46 -0.98
N VAL A 63 8.81 18.41 -1.65
CA VAL A 63 10.14 18.29 -2.28
C VAL A 63 10.00 17.67 -3.67
N PRO A 64 11.02 17.77 -4.54
CA PRO A 64 11.03 17.06 -5.80
C PRO A 64 10.85 15.54 -5.62
N PRO A 65 10.26 14.82 -6.58
CA PRO A 65 10.01 13.38 -6.44
C PRO A 65 11.26 12.50 -6.31
N GLU A 66 12.41 12.99 -6.77
CA GLU A 66 13.71 12.30 -6.69
C GLU A 66 14.42 12.54 -5.35
N ASP A 67 13.88 13.44 -4.52
CA ASP A 67 14.42 13.72 -3.20
C ASP A 67 14.27 12.49 -2.28
N PRO A 68 15.31 12.11 -1.51
CA PRO A 68 15.25 10.95 -0.60
C PRO A 68 14.15 11.07 0.47
N GLU A 69 13.67 12.27 0.78
CA GLU A 69 12.58 12.49 1.74
C GLU A 69 11.18 12.39 1.10
N SER A 70 11.08 12.24 -0.22
CA SER A 70 9.79 12.02 -0.90
C SER A 70 9.26 10.62 -0.63
N THR A 71 8.08 10.53 -0.02
CA THR A 71 7.41 9.24 0.25
C THR A 71 7.00 8.57 -1.07
N GLY A 72 6.36 9.31 -1.97
CA GLY A 72 5.99 8.85 -3.29
C GLY A 72 7.18 8.54 -4.19
N GLY A 73 8.29 9.30 -4.04
CA GLY A 73 9.59 8.97 -4.61
C GLY A 73 10.07 7.60 -4.17
N ALA A 74 10.13 7.39 -2.85
CA ALA A 74 10.58 6.14 -2.25
C ALA A 74 9.75 4.92 -2.69
N TYR A 75 8.42 5.02 -2.73
CA TYR A 75 7.55 3.92 -3.20
C TYR A 75 7.75 3.57 -4.68
N ARG A 76 8.11 4.54 -5.53
CA ARG A 76 8.25 4.31 -6.98
C ARG A 76 9.54 3.60 -7.36
N VAL A 77 10.59 3.77 -6.56
CA VAL A 77 11.89 3.13 -6.78
C VAL A 77 12.08 1.84 -5.98
N SER A 78 11.12 1.51 -5.10
CA SER A 78 11.13 0.30 -4.27
C SER A 78 10.56 -0.93 -4.96
#